data_AF-A0A6N6T0U7-F1
#
_entry.id   AF-A0A6N6T0U7-F1
#
_cell.length_a   1.000
_cell.length_b   1.000
_cell.length_c   1.000
_cell.angle_alpha   90.00
_cell.angle_beta   90.00
_cell.angle_gamma   90.00
#
_symmetry.space_group_name_H-M   'P 1'
#
loop_
_entity.id
_entity.type
_entity.pdbx_description
1 polymer ?
#
loop_
_entity_poly.entity_id
_entity_poly.type
_entity_poly.pdbx_seq_one_letter_code
_entity_poly.pdbx_strand_id
1 'polypeptide(L)'
;MTDWQSMETAPRDGTAIQAEIPGHGSDNIIAWMSGFADINGDDCSCWVFVEDQEPPSCWTDGVCWERNEDGERSVQPTRWKPLN
;
A
#
# COMPACT_ATOMS: atom_id res chain seq x y z
N MET A 1 -9.78 21.63 4.97
CA MET A 1 -10.62 20.45 5.25
C MET A 1 -9.78 19.25 4.91
N THR A 2 -9.82 18.20 5.71
CA THR A 2 -8.98 17.02 5.52
C THR A 2 -9.52 16.20 4.34
N ASP A 3 -8.95 16.38 3.15
CA ASP A 3 -9.26 15.68 1.87
C ASP A 3 -8.96 14.16 1.88
N TRP A 4 -9.08 13.53 3.04
CA TRP A 4 -8.91 12.09 3.20
C TRP A 4 -10.17 11.35 2.74
N GLN A 5 -9.98 10.42 1.81
CA GLN A 5 -10.99 9.56 1.21
C GLN A 5 -10.78 8.10 1.66
N SER A 6 -11.80 7.25 1.52
CA SER A 6 -11.66 5.80 1.78
C SER A 6 -10.65 5.19 0.81
N MET A 7 -9.76 4.31 1.29
CA MET A 7 -8.81 3.60 0.42
C MET A 7 -9.51 2.79 -0.69
N GLU A 8 -10.79 2.43 -0.50
CA GLU A 8 -11.60 1.76 -1.51
C GLU A 8 -11.79 2.60 -2.79
N THR A 9 -11.68 3.92 -2.70
CA THR A 9 -11.78 4.84 -3.84
C THR A 9 -10.43 5.26 -4.41
N ALA A 10 -9.33 4.71 -3.89
CA ALA A 10 -8.00 5.06 -4.33
C ALA A 10 -7.75 4.63 -5.79
N PRO A 11 -7.02 5.45 -6.58
CA PRO A 11 -6.63 5.10 -7.93
C PRO A 11 -5.76 3.84 -7.96
N ARG A 12 -6.14 2.84 -8.75
CA ARG A 12 -5.42 1.58 -8.93
C ARG A 12 -4.68 1.49 -10.26
N ASP A 13 -4.28 2.65 -10.79
CA ASP A 13 -3.65 2.82 -12.10
C ASP A 13 -2.15 3.16 -12.02
N GLY A 14 -1.54 3.06 -10.84
CA GLY A 14 -0.13 3.44 -10.61
C GLY A 14 0.06 4.89 -10.18
N THR A 15 -1.00 5.70 -10.10
CA THR A 15 -0.93 7.03 -9.51
C THR A 15 -0.50 6.97 -8.03
N ALA A 16 0.53 7.74 -7.68
CA ALA A 16 1.01 7.87 -6.32
C ALA A 16 0.04 8.69 -5.46
N ILE A 17 -0.17 8.25 -4.23
CA ILE A 17 -1.11 8.84 -3.27
C ILE A 17 -0.49 8.88 -1.87
N GLN A 18 -0.95 9.83 -1.05
CA GLN A 18 -0.64 9.81 0.37
C GLN A 18 -1.66 8.94 1.09
N ALA A 19 -1.21 8.01 1.92
CA ALA A 19 -2.02 7.00 2.59
C ALA A 19 -1.84 6.98 4.11
N GLU A 20 -2.95 6.74 4.81
CA GLU A 20 -2.98 6.44 6.24
C GLU A 20 -2.90 4.94 6.45
N ILE A 21 -1.84 4.51 7.12
CA ILE A 21 -1.59 3.12 7.48
C ILE A 21 -1.73 3.02 9.01
N PRO A 22 -2.72 2.26 9.51
CA PRO A 22 -2.93 2.07 10.95
C PRO A 22 -1.66 1.61 11.67
N GLY A 23 -1.29 2.31 12.75
CA GLY A 23 -0.09 1.98 13.53
C GLY A 23 1.24 2.43 12.92
N HIS A 24 1.25 2.99 11.71
CA HIS A 24 2.45 3.47 11.02
C HIS A 24 2.43 4.98 10.75
N GLY A 25 1.25 5.57 10.54
CA GLY A 25 1.06 7.01 10.36
C GLY A 25 0.30 7.36 9.10
N SER A 26 0.30 8.64 8.73
CA SER A 26 -0.47 9.18 7.59
C SER A 26 0.36 9.92 6.55
N ASP A 27 1.68 9.78 6.59
CA ASP A 27 2.60 10.43 5.64
C ASP A 27 3.18 9.47 4.59
N ASN A 28 2.53 8.31 4.44
CA ASN A 28 3.02 7.23 3.56
C ASN A 28 2.71 7.54 2.11
N ILE A 29 3.70 7.50 1.23
CA ILE A 29 3.49 7.71 -0.21
C ILE A 29 3.56 6.36 -0.92
N ILE A 30 2.41 5.91 -1.42
CA ILE A 30 2.25 4.59 -2.03
C ILE A 30 1.60 4.68 -3.41
N ALA A 31 1.82 3.67 -4.24
CA ALA A 31 1.13 3.50 -5.52
C ALA A 31 0.67 2.05 -5.71
N TRP A 32 -0.37 1.85 -6.51
CA TRP A 32 -0.85 0.53 -6.88
C TRP A 32 -0.02 0.00 -8.05
N MET A 33 0.77 -1.04 -7.82
CA MET A 33 1.67 -1.59 -8.82
C MET A 33 1.28 -3.05 -9.11
N SER A 34 1.32 -3.42 -10.39
CA SER A 34 1.08 -4.78 -10.89
C SER A 34 2.41 -5.45 -11.27
N GLY A 35 2.39 -6.75 -11.55
CA GLY A 35 3.59 -7.53 -11.89
C GLY A 35 4.26 -8.20 -10.70
N PHE A 36 3.56 -8.29 -9.56
CA PHE A 36 3.96 -9.15 -8.46
C PHE A 36 3.40 -10.55 -8.68
N ALA A 37 4.08 -11.57 -8.19
CA ALA A 37 3.56 -12.93 -8.18
C ALA A 37 3.20 -13.29 -6.73
N ASP A 38 2.01 -13.86 -6.52
CA ASP A 38 1.68 -14.46 -5.22
C ASP A 38 2.39 -15.80 -5.01
N ILE A 39 2.08 -16.46 -3.89
CA ILE A 39 2.62 -17.79 -3.55
C ILE A 39 2.27 -18.88 -4.56
N ASN A 40 1.22 -18.70 -5.38
CA ASN A 40 0.81 -19.64 -6.41
C ASN A 40 1.44 -19.30 -7.78
N GLY A 41 2.13 -18.16 -7.89
CA GLY A 41 2.68 -17.64 -9.14
C GLY A 41 1.67 -16.87 -9.98
N ASP A 42 0.51 -16.53 -9.42
CA ASP A 42 -0.51 -15.72 -10.09
C ASP A 42 -0.16 -14.23 -10.01
N ASP A 43 -0.41 -13.50 -11.11
CA ASP A 43 -0.19 -12.05 -11.15
C ASP A 43 -1.08 -11.35 -10.13
N CYS A 44 -0.45 -10.62 -9.25
CA CYS A 44 -1.06 -9.85 -8.20
C CYS A 44 -0.64 -8.38 -8.31
N SER A 45 -1.55 -7.52 -7.86
CA SER A 45 -1.29 -6.10 -7.72
C SER A 45 -1.37 -5.72 -6.25
N CYS A 46 -0.46 -4.85 -5.81
CA CYS A 46 -0.31 -4.49 -4.41
C CYS A 46 0.00 -3.00 -4.27
N TRP A 47 -0.25 -2.46 -3.07
CA TRP A 47 0.25 -1.15 -2.69
C TRP A 47 1.73 -1.23 -2.38
N VAL A 48 2.52 -0.31 -2.94
CA VAL A 48 3.98 -0.28 -2.78
C VAL A 48 4.41 1.13 -2.41
N PHE A 49 5.37 1.27 -1.50
CA PHE A 49 6.02 2.55 -1.26
C PHE A 49 6.78 3.01 -2.50
N VAL A 50 6.54 4.25 -2.93
CA VAL A 50 7.22 4.84 -4.11
C VAL A 50 8.32 5.82 -3.73
N GLU A 51 8.44 6.13 -2.46
CA GLU A 51 9.53 6.93 -1.90
C GLU A 51 10.34 6.11 -0.90
N ASP A 52 11.55 6.58 -0.59
CA ASP A 52 12.42 5.99 0.43
C ASP A 52 11.85 6.28 1.82
N GLN A 53 10.93 5.42 2.24
CA GLN A 53 10.27 5.48 3.54
C GLN A 53 10.45 4.13 4.23
N GLU A 54 10.63 4.14 5.55
CA GLU A 54 10.65 2.91 6.33
C GLU A 54 9.25 2.29 6.28
N PRO A 55 9.06 1.09 5.69
CA PRO A 55 7.74 0.48 5.62
C PRO A 55 7.37 -0.15 6.98
N PRO A 56 6.07 -0.43 7.23
CA PRO A 56 5.67 -1.21 8.38
C PRO A 56 6.42 -2.54 8.41
N SER A 57 6.79 -3.04 9.59
CA SER A 57 7.54 -4.30 9.73
C SER A 57 6.82 -5.53 9.15
N CYS A 58 5.51 -5.44 8.90
CA CYS A 58 4.71 -6.49 8.26
C CYS A 58 4.56 -6.32 6.74
N TRP A 59 5.17 -5.31 6.14
CA TRP A 59 5.31 -5.17 4.69
C TRP A 59 6.67 -5.71 4.29
N THR A 60 6.70 -6.64 3.35
CA THR A 60 7.94 -7.25 2.86
C THR A 60 8.38 -6.49 1.62
N ASP A 61 9.63 -6.03 1.59
CA ASP A 61 10.21 -5.22 0.49
C ASP A 61 9.41 -3.95 0.16
N GLY A 62 8.74 -3.35 1.15
CA GLY A 62 7.92 -2.16 0.95
C GLY A 62 6.62 -2.42 0.17
N VAL A 63 6.24 -3.70 0.00
CA VAL A 63 5.01 -4.14 -0.65
C VAL A 63 3.99 -4.59 0.40
N CYS A 64 2.76 -4.09 0.27
CA CYS A 64 1.62 -4.49 1.07
C CYS A 64 1.00 -5.77 0.51
N TRP A 65 1.36 -6.91 1.09
CA TRP A 65 0.84 -8.20 0.67
C TRP A 65 -0.51 -8.50 1.32
N GLU A 66 -1.41 -9.17 0.59
CA GLU A 66 -2.62 -9.73 1.21
C GLU A 66 -2.25 -10.75 2.30
N ARG A 67 -1.22 -11.55 2.02
CA ARG A 67 -0.50 -12.42 2.96
C ARG A 67 0.96 -12.52 2.53
N ASN A 68 1.89 -12.32 3.45
CA ASN A 68 3.32 -12.56 3.22
C ASN A 68 3.65 -14.07 3.29
N GLU A 69 4.93 -14.42 3.12
CA GLU A 69 5.43 -15.80 3.15
C GLU A 69 5.19 -16.51 4.50
N ASP A 70 5.08 -15.75 5.60
CA ASP A 70 4.73 -16.25 6.93
C ASP A 70 3.21 -16.40 7.16
N GLY A 71 2.40 -16.08 6.14
CA GLY A 71 0.94 -16.12 6.21
C GLY A 71 0.31 -14.96 6.98
N GLU A 72 1.11 -13.98 7.40
CA GLU A 72 0.67 -12.76 8.06
C GLU A 72 0.16 -11.74 7.04
N ARG A 73 -0.91 -11.03 7.40
CA ARG A 73 -1.45 -9.98 6.52
C ARG A 73 -0.71 -8.68 6.78
N SER A 74 -0.27 -8.01 5.72
CA SER A 74 0.23 -6.65 5.84
C SER A 74 -0.89 -5.74 6.35
N VAL A 75 -0.52 -4.72 7.13
CA VAL A 75 -1.47 -3.71 7.57
C VAL A 75 -1.92 -2.90 6.36
N GLN A 76 -3.22 -2.96 6.05
CA GLN A 76 -3.76 -2.32 4.86
C GLN A 76 -3.96 -0.82 5.12
N PRO A 77 -3.66 0.05 4.13
CA PRO A 77 -3.99 1.46 4.22
C PRO A 77 -5.51 1.65 4.30
N THR A 78 -5.96 2.58 5.14
CA THR A 78 -7.39 2.81 5.43
C THR A 78 -7.94 4.06 4.76
N ARG A 79 -7.10 5.06 4.54
CA ARG A 79 -7.49 6.34 3.92
C ARG A 79 -6.41 6.82 2.97
N TRP A 80 -6.80 7.60 1.98
CA TRP A 80 -5.87 8.24 1.05
C TRP A 80 -6.26 9.68 0.73
N LYS A 81 -5.30 10.44 0.20
CA LYS A 81 -5.55 11.73 -0.44
C LYS A 81 -4.57 11.93 -1.61
N PRO A 82 -4.92 12.74 -2.62
CA PRO A 82 -4.00 13.05 -3.71
C PRO A 82 -2.75 13.79 -3.20
N LEU A 83 -1.65 13.60 -3.92
CA LEU A 83 -0.45 14.43 -3.78
C LEU A 83 -0.72 15.75 -4.52
N ASN A 84 -0.69 16.86 -3.78
CA ASN A 84 -0.88 18.22 -4.34
C ASN A 84 0.41 18.73 -4.99
#